data_AF-A0A5E4AFK3-F1
#
_entry.id   AF-A0A5E4AFK3-F1
#
_cell.length_a   1.000
_cell.length_b   1.000
_cell.length_c   1.000
_cell.angle_alpha   90.00
_cell.angle_beta   90.00
_cell.angle_gamma   90.00
#
_symmetry.space_group_name_H-M   'P 1'
#
loop_
_entity.id
_entity.type
_entity.pdbx_description
1 polymer ?
#
loop_
_entity_poly.entity_id
_entity_poly.type
_entity_poly.pdbx_seq_one_letter_code
_entity_poly.pdbx_strand_id
1 'polypeptide(L)' 'VENIGDAFMVASGLPMCNGTRHMHGIATMSLPFLSAILHCQSGHMPEEKLKPWIGLHTGSQN' A
#
# COMPACT_ATOMS: atom_id res chain seq x y z
N VAL A 1 -3.60 -2.54 9.80
CA VAL A 1 -3.08 -3.16 8.55
C VAL A 1 -3.66 -4.55 8.51
N GLU A 2 -4.24 -4.92 7.38
CA GLU A 2 -4.85 -6.23 7.17
C GLU A 2 -4.22 -6.86 5.92
N ASN A 3 -3.97 -8.17 5.96
CA ASN A 3 -3.49 -8.95 4.82
C ASN A 3 -4.61 -9.94 4.43
N ILE A 4 -5.01 -9.95 3.17
CA ILE A 4 -6.04 -10.86 2.65
C ILE A 4 -5.44 -11.58 1.44
N GLY A 5 -5.04 -12.84 1.60
CA GLY A 5 -4.36 -13.60 0.55
C GLY A 5 -3.05 -12.93 0.14
N ASP A 6 -2.95 -12.53 -1.13
CA ASP A 6 -1.82 -11.81 -1.73
C ASP A 6 -1.98 -10.27 -1.69
N ALA A 7 -3.07 -9.76 -1.11
CA ALA A 7 -3.35 -8.34 -1.01
C ALA A 7 -2.93 -7.75 0.35
N PHE A 8 -2.43 -6.51 0.30
CA PHE A 8 -2.09 -5.69 1.46
C PHE A 8 -2.97 -4.43 1.46
N MET A 9 -3.68 -4.19 2.56
CA MET A 9 -4.53 -3.00 2.70
C MET A 9 -4.09 -2.11 3.87
N VAL A 10 -3.94 -0.82 3.61
CA VAL A 10 -3.55 0.20 4.59
C VAL A 10 -4.54 1.36 4.57
N ALA A 11 -4.99 1.76 5.76
CA ALA A 11 -5.87 2.91 5.98
C ALA A 11 -5.29 3.83 7.05
N SER A 12 -5.59 5.12 6.95
CA SER A 12 -5.18 6.16 7.90
C SER A 12 -6.31 7.18 8.07
N GLY A 13 -6.36 7.86 9.22
CA GLY A 13 -7.44 8.80 9.55
C GLY A 13 -8.68 8.12 10.12
N LEU A 14 -8.53 6.92 10.69
CA LEU A 14 -9.58 6.16 11.35
C LEU A 14 -9.15 5.69 12.76
N PRO A 15 -10.08 5.63 13.73
CA PRO A 15 -11.45 6.17 13.64
C PRO A 15 -11.46 7.71 13.65
N MET A 16 -10.34 8.33 14.05
CA MET A 16 -10.20 9.77 14.12
C MET A 16 -9.67 10.36 12.81
N CYS A 17 -10.46 11.29 12.30
CA CYS A 17 -10.21 12.08 11.12
C CYS A 17 -8.95 12.93 11.30
N ASN A 18 -7.95 12.77 10.43
CA ASN A 18 -6.71 13.54 10.50
C ASN A 18 -6.53 14.53 9.32
N GLY A 19 -7.66 15.00 8.75
CA GLY A 19 -7.67 15.90 7.60
C GLY A 19 -6.96 15.27 6.40
N THR A 20 -6.14 16.05 5.69
CA THR A 20 -5.35 15.57 4.54
C THR A 20 -4.03 14.87 4.93
N ARG A 21 -3.75 14.72 6.22
CA ARG A 21 -2.51 14.10 6.71
C ARG A 21 -2.45 12.61 6.38
N HIS A 22 -3.59 11.91 6.32
CA HIS A 22 -3.63 10.52 5.85
C HIS A 22 -3.10 10.38 4.43
N MET A 23 -3.42 11.33 3.55
CA MET A 23 -3.00 11.30 2.14
C MET A 23 -1.47 11.29 2.03
N HIS A 24 -0.81 12.20 2.75
CA HIS A 24 0.65 12.27 2.79
C HIS A 24 1.28 11.01 3.37
N GLY A 25 0.73 10.49 4.47
CA GLY A 25 1.23 9.27 5.10
C GLY A 25 1.15 8.06 4.17
N ILE A 26 0.00 7.86 3.52
CA ILE A 26 -0.21 6.74 2.58
C ILE A 26 0.69 6.89 1.35
N ALA A 27 0.78 8.09 0.76
CA ALA A 27 1.65 8.32 -0.40
C ALA A 27 3.13 8.07 -0.07
N THR A 28 3.60 8.58 1.08
CA THR A 28 5.00 8.43 1.53
C THR A 28 5.34 6.97 1.83
N MET A 29 4.40 6.19 2.37
CA MET A 29 4.59 4.76 2.62
C MET A 29 4.54 3.92 1.34
N SER A 30 3.72 4.31 0.36
CA SER A 30 3.47 3.51 -0.85
C SER A 30 4.70 3.41 -1.77
N LEU A 31 5.49 4.47 -1.88
CA LEU A 31 6.71 4.53 -2.70
C LEU A 31 7.79 3.49 -2.28
N PRO A 32 8.30 3.50 -1.03
CA PRO A 32 9.28 2.52 -0.59
C PRO A 32 8.71 1.10 -0.54
N PHE A 33 7.41 0.94 -0.24
CA PHE A 33 6.74 -0.35 -0.30
C PHE A 33 6.73 -0.95 -1.70
N LEU A 34 6.35 -0.17 -2.72
CA LEU A 34 6.39 -0.61 -4.12
C LEU A 34 7.83 -0.97 -4.54
N SER A 35 8.81 -0.14 -4.15
CA SER A 35 10.23 -0.43 -4.45
C SER A 35 10.67 -1.76 -3.84
N ALA A 36 10.28 -2.05 -2.60
CA ALA A 36 10.60 -3.31 -1.94
C ALA A 36 9.93 -4.51 -2.64
N ILE A 37 8.67 -4.38 -3.06
CA ILE A 37 7.97 -5.45 -3.79
C ILE A 37 8.63 -5.73 -5.15
N LEU A 38 9.00 -4.69 -5.90
CA LEU A 38 9.64 -4.85 -7.21
C LEU A 38 11.01 -5.55 -7.14
N HIS A 39 11.67 -5.46 -5.98
CA HIS A 39 12.97 -6.09 -5.71
C HIS A 39 12.83 -7.44 -5.00
N CYS A 40 11.62 -7.82 -4.59
CA CYS A 40 11.34 -9.10 -4.00
C CYS A 40 11.22 -10.16 -5.12
N GLN A 41 12.03 -11.21 -5.02
CA GLN A 41 11.93 -12.39 -5.89
C GLN A 41 11.26 -13.50 -5.10
N SER A 42 10.29 -14.17 -5.72
CA SER A 42 9.70 -15.34 -5.09
C SER A 42 10.70 -16.50 -5.15
N GLY A 43 11.00 -17.14 -4.03
CA GLY A 43 12.00 -18.21 -3.97
C GLY A 43 11.67 -19.42 -4.85
N HIS A 44 10.40 -19.57 -5.26
CA HIS A 44 9.93 -20.65 -6.12
C HIS A 44 9.82 -20.24 -7.60
N MET A 45 9.86 -18.95 -7.94
CA MET A 45 9.87 -18.45 -9.32
C MET A 45 10.86 -17.28 -9.46
N PRO A 46 12.17 -17.55 -9.35
CA PRO A 46 13.21 -16.50 -9.33
C PRO A 46 13.32 -15.71 -10.64
N GLU A 47 12.85 -16.27 -11.76
CA GLU A 47 12.83 -15.59 -13.06
C GLU A 47 11.61 -14.67 -13.24
N GLU A 48 10.57 -14.82 -12.41
CA GLU A 48 9.37 -13.99 -12.47
C GLU A 48 9.44 -12.83 -11.47
N LYS A 49 9.22 -11.62 -11.98
CA LYS A 49 9.06 -10.43 -11.13
C LYS A 49 7.61 -10.32 -10.67
N LEU A 50 7.43 -9.96 -9.40
CA LEU A 50 6.11 -9.59 -8.88
C LEU A 50 5.54 -8.40 -9.66
N LYS A 51 4.26 -8.48 -10.02
CA LYS A 51 3.51 -7.44 -10.75
C LYS A 51 2.40 -6.89 -9.85
N PRO A 52 2.71 -5.98 -8.92
CA PRO A 52 1.72 -5.44 -8.00
C PRO A 52 0.75 -4.51 -8.72
N TRP A 53 -0.52 -4.57 -8.32
CA TRP A 53 -1.55 -3.60 -8.67
C TRP A 53 -1.81 -2.73 -7.45
N ILE A 54 -1.70 -1.40 -7.59
CA ILE A 54 -1.89 -0.45 -6.49
C ILE A 54 -3.07 0.46 -6.81
N GLY A 55 -4.02 0.52 -5.89
CA GLY A 55 -5.11 1.49 -5.89
C GLY A 55 -4.99 2.42 -4.69
N LEU A 56 -5.23 3.72 -4.91
CA LEU A 56 -5.41 4.71 -3.84
C LEU A 56 -6.79 5.33 -3.95
N HIS A 57 -7.46 5.46 -2.80
CA HIS A 57 -8.72 6.17 -2.68
C HIS A 57 -8.72 7.01 -1.41
N THR A 58 -9.29 8.21 -1.49
CA THR A 58 -9.40 9.15 -0.37
C THR A 58 -10.82 9.68 -0.31
N GLY A 59 -11.49 9.49 0.83
CA GLY A 59 -12.80 10.09 1.06
C GLY A 59 -12.66 11.55 1.50
N SER A 60 -13.51 12.44 0.99
CA SER A 60 -13.69 13.77 1.56
C SER A 60 -14.58 13.67 2.79
N GLN A 61 -14.10 14.19 3.91
CA GLN A 61 -14.95 14.37 5.09
C GLN A 61 -15.74 15.65 4.90
N ASN A 62 -17.07 15.52 4.92
CA ASN A 62 -18.01 16.63 4.92
C ASN A 62 -18.43 16.92 6.36
#